data_AF-A0A959JGS0-F1
#
_entry.id   AF-A0A959JGS0-F1
#
_cell.length_a   1.000
_cell.length_b   1.000
_cell.length_c   1.000
_cell.angle_alpha   90.00
_cell.angle_beta   90.00
_cell.angle_gamma   90.00
#
_symmetry.space_group_name_H-M   'P 1'
#
loop_
_entity.id
_entity.type
_entity.pdbx_description
1 polymer ?
#
loop_
_entity_poly.entity_id
_entity_poly.type
_entity_poly.pdbx_seq_one_letter_code
_entity_poly.pdbx_strand_id
1 'polypeptide(L)' 'MGSQTVTWRSPSNIAIVKYWGKKDQQIPRNPSLSFTLSNAFTETTINYGPGSGQVQFHFAGQENPAFAQRIRSYL' A
#
# COMPACT_ATOMS: atom_id res chain seq x y z
N MET A 1 19.53 -18.17 6.74
CA MET A 1 18.95 -17.47 5.56
C MET A 1 19.02 -15.98 5.85
N GLY A 2 19.65 -15.18 4.97
CA GLY A 2 19.90 -13.76 5.22
C GLY A 2 18.64 -12.89 5.10
N SER A 3 18.76 -11.62 5.51
CA SER A 3 17.76 -10.60 5.21
C SER A 3 17.74 -10.30 3.71
N GLN A 4 16.55 -10.04 3.17
CA GLN A 4 16.29 -9.71 1.77
C GLN A 4 15.61 -8.34 1.70
N THR A 5 15.90 -7.62 0.62
CA THR A 5 15.33 -6.29 0.33
C THR A 5 14.68 -6.30 -1.04
N VAL A 6 13.45 -5.80 -1.11
CA VAL A 6 12.72 -5.60 -2.37
C VAL A 6 12.18 -4.18 -2.41
N THR A 7 12.36 -3.50 -3.54
CA THR A 7 11.82 -2.16 -3.78
C THR A 7 10.88 -2.20 -4.97
N TRP A 8 9.72 -1.54 -4.83
CA TRP A 8 8.74 -1.43 -5.90
C TRP A 8 8.17 -0.02 -6.00
N ARG A 9 7.83 0.42 -7.22
CA ARG A 9 7.12 1.68 -7.48
C ARG A 9 5.69 1.41 -7.90
N SER A 10 4.73 1.94 -7.15
CA SER A 10 3.32 1.88 -7.47
C SER A 10 2.84 3.24 -8.00
N PRO A 11 2.38 3.33 -9.27
CA PRO A 11 1.91 4.59 -9.83
C PRO A 11 0.55 5.00 -9.25
N SER A 12 0.35 6.30 -9.09
CA SER A 12 -0.95 6.89 -8.77
C SER A 12 -1.86 6.86 -9.99
N ASN A 13 -3.17 7.05 -9.78
CA ASN A 13 -4.13 7.17 -10.86
C ASN A 13 -5.09 8.35 -10.64
N ILE A 14 -5.69 8.85 -11.73
CA ILE A 14 -6.81 9.80 -11.70
C ILE A 14 -8.01 9.19 -12.41
N ALA A 15 -9.11 9.03 -11.69
CA ALA A 15 -10.36 8.48 -12.22
C ALA A 15 -11.08 9.47 -13.15
N ILE A 16 -11.39 9.03 -14.37
CA ILE A 16 -12.25 9.72 -15.33
C ILE A 16 -13.71 9.24 -15.26
N VAL A 17 -13.92 7.96 -14.90
CA VAL A 17 -15.19 7.45 -14.42
C VAL A 17 -15.01 7.12 -12.94
N LYS A 18 -15.74 7.82 -12.07
CA LYS A 18 -15.46 7.85 -10.63
C LYS A 18 -15.87 6.55 -9.94
N TYR A 19 -15.00 6.05 -9.08
CA TYR A 19 -15.38 5.12 -8.02
C TYR A 19 -16.08 5.92 -6.92
N TRP A 20 -17.38 5.72 -6.73
CA TRP A 20 -18.13 6.44 -5.70
C TRP A 20 -19.29 5.62 -5.14
N GLY A 21 -19.31 5.46 -3.82
CA GLY A 21 -20.29 4.62 -3.13
C GLY A 21 -19.84 3.16 -3.01
N LYS A 22 -20.10 2.58 -1.84
CA LYS A 22 -19.74 1.20 -1.49
C LYS A 22 -20.99 0.39 -1.14
N LYS A 23 -20.96 -0.90 -1.44
CA LYS A 23 -21.81 -1.91 -0.82
C LYS A 23 -21.08 -2.47 0.40
N ASP A 24 -21.50 -3.62 0.91
CA ASP A 24 -20.76 -4.35 1.92
C ASP A 24 -19.40 -4.82 1.39
N GLN A 25 -18.47 -5.10 2.31
CA GLN A 25 -17.16 -5.71 2.04
C GLN A 25 -16.28 -4.93 1.02
N GLN A 26 -16.35 -3.60 1.00
CA GLN A 26 -15.57 -2.73 0.09
C GLN A 26 -15.90 -2.87 -1.40
N ILE A 27 -16.98 -3.57 -1.77
CA ILE A 27 -17.38 -3.75 -3.17
C ILE A 27 -17.91 -2.41 -3.75
N PRO A 28 -17.41 -1.95 -4.91
CA PRO A 28 -17.93 -0.76 -5.58
C PRO A 28 -19.41 -0.89 -5.94
N ARG A 29 -20.14 0.23 -5.88
CA ARG A 29 -21.49 0.28 -6.48
C ARG A 29 -21.46 0.34 -8.01
N ASN A 30 -20.38 0.87 -8.59
CA ASN A 30 -20.22 1.01 -10.03
C ASN A 30 -18.76 0.75 -10.45
N PRO A 31 -18.55 0.26 -11.68
CA PRO A 31 -17.22 0.27 -12.28
C PRO A 31 -16.64 1.68 -12.37
N SER A 32 -15.32 1.75 -12.37
CA SER A 32 -14.55 3.00 -12.52
C SER A 32 -13.47 2.83 -13.59
N LEU A 33 -13.05 3.93 -14.18
CA LEU A 33 -12.00 3.99 -15.18
C LEU A 33 -11.05 5.14 -14.82
N SER A 34 -9.75 4.91 -14.91
CA SER A 34 -8.73 5.86 -14.52
C SER A 34 -7.53 5.83 -15.46
N PHE A 35 -6.79 6.94 -15.51
CA PHE A 35 -5.47 6.98 -16.11
C PHE A 35 -4.40 6.75 -15.06
N THR A 36 -3.45 5.87 -15.37
CA THR A 36 -2.22 5.70 -14.60
C THR A 36 -1.28 6.86 -14.88
N LEU A 37 -0.72 7.46 -13.82
CA LEU A 37 0.25 8.55 -13.92
C LEU A 37 1.66 7.99 -13.82
N SER A 38 2.52 8.29 -14.80
CA SER A 38 3.92 7.82 -14.81
C SER A 38 4.81 8.57 -13.81
N ASN A 39 4.55 9.86 -13.59
CA ASN A 39 5.42 10.74 -12.79
C ASN A 39 4.95 10.94 -11.34
N ALA A 40 3.79 10.39 -10.97
CA ALA A 40 3.27 10.43 -9.61
C ALA A 40 3.17 9.01 -9.08
N PHE A 41 4.05 8.62 -8.17
CA PHE A 41 4.16 7.26 -7.66
C PHE A 41 4.58 7.24 -6.20
N THR A 42 4.29 6.13 -5.53
CA THR A 42 4.88 5.79 -4.23
C THR A 42 5.96 4.75 -4.45
N GLU A 43 7.15 4.99 -3.92
CA GLU A 43 8.21 3.98 -3.83
C GLU A 43 8.17 3.34 -2.45
N THR A 44 8.12 2.01 -2.42
CA THR A 44 8.07 1.23 -1.18
C THR A 44 9.22 0.24 -1.18
N THR A 45 10.01 0.25 -0.12
CA THR A 45 11.06 -0.74 0.15
C THR A 45 10.66 -1.62 1.33
N ILE A 46 10.72 -2.94 1.13
CA ILE A 46 10.47 -3.94 2.17
C ILE A 46 11.78 -4.65 2.46
N ASN A 47 12.19 -4.62 3.73
CA ASN A 47 13.27 -5.44 4.25
C ASN A 47 12.65 -6.56 5.09
N TYR A 48 12.94 -7.81 4.75
CA TYR A 48 12.40 -8.98 5.46
C TYR A 48 13.48 -10.04 5.69
N GLY A 49 13.22 -10.96 6.61
CA GLY A 49 14.15 -12.03 6.95
C GLY A 49 13.56 -12.94 8.04
N PRO A 50 14.25 -14.02 8.42
CA PRO A 50 13.83 -14.85 9.55
C PRO A 50 13.74 -14.02 10.84
N GLY A 51 12.66 -14.16 11.60
CA GLY A 51 12.45 -13.37 12.81
C GLY A 51 11.10 -13.63 13.48
N SER A 52 10.79 -12.83 14.51
CA SER A 52 9.63 -12.99 15.38
C SER A 52 8.34 -12.33 14.86
N GLY A 53 8.28 -11.92 13.58
CA GLY A 53 7.10 -11.26 13.01
C GLY A 53 6.92 -9.79 13.44
N GLN A 54 7.99 -9.13 13.91
CA GLN A 54 7.95 -7.70 14.21
C GLN A 54 7.86 -6.89 12.91
N VAL A 55 6.98 -5.88 12.91
CA VAL A 55 6.79 -4.95 11.78
C VAL A 55 7.15 -3.55 12.23
N GLN A 56 8.06 -2.90 11.49
CA GLN A 56 8.37 -1.48 11.59
C GLN A 56 7.94 -0.82 10.28
N PHE A 57 7.22 0.30 10.37
CA PHE A 57 6.70 1.00 9.21
C PHE A 57 7.04 2.49 9.29
N HIS A 58 7.60 2.99 8.20
CA HIS A 58 7.92 4.40 8.01
C HIS A 58 7.16 4.93 6.79
N PHE A 59 6.55 6.10 6.93
CA PHE A 59 5.94 6.85 5.82
C PHE A 59 6.69 8.16 5.66
N ALA A 60 7.20 8.43 4.46
CA ALA A 60 8.06 9.60 4.19
C ALA A 60 9.23 9.75 5.18
N GLY A 61 9.81 8.62 5.62
CA GLY A 61 10.92 8.57 6.59
C GLY A 61 10.51 8.72 8.05
N GLN A 62 9.23 8.91 8.36
CA GLN A 62 8.74 9.07 9.73
C GLN A 62 8.00 7.81 10.19
N GLU A 63 8.17 7.43 11.46
CA GLU A 63 7.42 6.32 12.05
C GLU A 63 5.91 6.59 12.03
N ASN A 64 5.13 5.56 11.74
CA ASN A 64 3.67 5.61 11.86
C ASN A 64 3.15 4.36 12.59
N PRO A 65 3.12 4.38 13.94
CA PRO A 65 2.74 3.24 14.76
C PRO A 65 1.31 2.75 14.51
N ALA A 66 0.38 3.67 14.26
CA ALA A 66 -1.02 3.32 13.99
C ALA A 66 -1.14 2.49 12.70
N PHE A 67 -0.41 2.87 11.65
CA PHE A 67 -0.39 2.10 10.40
C PHE A 67 0.39 0.80 10.55
N ALA A 68 1.50 0.80 11.30
CA ALA A 68 2.24 -0.43 11.64
C ALA A 68 1.33 -1.47 12.32
N GLN A 69 0.50 -1.05 13.26
CA GLN A 69 -0.47 -1.92 13.92
C GLN A 69 -1.54 -2.44 12.96
N ARG A 70 -1.99 -1.60 12.00
CA ARG A 70 -2.93 -2.02 10.96
C ARG A 70 -2.33 -3.05 10.01
N ILE A 71 -1.05 -2.96 9.65
CA ILE A 71 -0.40 -3.96 8.78
C ILE A 71 -0.48 -5.36 9.40
N ARG A 72 -0.39 -5.47 10.73
CA ARG A 72 -0.48 -6.76 11.44
C ARG A 72 -1.81 -7.48 11.26
N SER A 73 -2.90 -6.81 10.87
CA SER A 73 -4.16 -7.51 10.56
C SER A 73 -4.15 -8.22 9.21
N TYR A 74 -3.08 -8.06 8.41
CA TYR A 74 -2.94 -8.60 7.06
C TYR A 74 -1.73 -9.52 6.89
N LEU A 75 -0.96 -9.79 7.96
CA LEU A 75 0.16 -10.74 8.02
C LEU A 75 -0.25 -11.95 8.85
#